data_AF-A0A2K6T7V4-F1
#
_entry.id   AF-A0A2K6T7V4-F1
#
_cell.length_a   1.000
_cell.length_b   1.000
_cell.length_c   1.000
_cell.angle_alpha   90.00
_cell.angle_beta   90.00
_cell.angle_gamma   90.00
#
_symmetry.space_group_name_H-M   'P 1'
#
loop_
_entity.id
_entity.type
_entity.pdbx_description
1 polymer ?
#
loop_
_entity_poly.entity_id
_entity_poly.type
_entity_poly.pdbx_seq_one_letter_code
_entity_poly.pdbx_strand_id
1 'polypeptide(L)'
;QSQSAEFKETFQLFDGTSDGKILYGQCGDAMRAPGQNPPNAEVLKVLGNPKSNKMNVKVLDFEHFLLMLQTVALLSQQLSHLVSLG
;
A
#
# COMPACT_ATOMS: atom_id res chain seq x y z
N GLN A 1 -1.45 3.65 -20.44
CA GLN A 1 -0.81 4.14 -19.21
C GLN A 1 -0.18 2.93 -18.51
N SER A 2 1.03 3.07 -17.98
CA SER A 2 1.68 2.00 -17.20
C SER A 2 1.06 1.93 -15.82
N GLN A 3 1.00 0.76 -15.17
CA GLN A 3 0.53 0.63 -13.79
C GLN A 3 1.20 1.64 -12.85
N SER A 4 2.51 1.86 -13.02
CA SER A 4 3.28 2.85 -12.24
C SER A 4 2.73 4.28 -12.36
N ALA A 5 2.17 4.66 -13.51
CA ALA A 5 1.56 5.98 -13.71
C ALA A 5 0.24 6.10 -12.95
N GLU A 6 -0.61 5.08 -13.00
CA GLU A 6 -1.89 5.03 -12.28
C GLU A 6 -1.68 5.08 -10.75
N PHE A 7 -0.69 4.34 -10.25
CA PHE A 7 -0.30 4.41 -8.83
C PHE A 7 0.24 5.79 -8.45
N LYS A 8 0.97 6.46 -9.35
CA LYS A 8 1.51 7.80 -9.09
C LYS A 8 0.39 8.85 -9.05
N GLU A 9 -0.51 8.82 -10.03
CA GLU A 9 -1.68 9.71 -10.06
C GLU A 9 -2.53 9.51 -8.81
N THR A 10 -2.80 8.26 -8.44
CA THR A 10 -3.51 7.94 -7.20
C THR A 10 -2.77 8.47 -5.98
N PHE A 11 -1.48 8.18 -5.84
CA PHE A 11 -0.68 8.61 -4.69
C PHE A 11 -0.74 10.14 -4.50
N GLN A 12 -0.70 10.89 -5.60
CA GLN A 12 -0.83 12.35 -5.58
C GLN A 12 -2.22 12.83 -5.11
N LEU A 13 -3.29 12.05 -5.30
CA LEU A 13 -4.61 12.36 -4.74
C LEU A 13 -4.65 12.23 -3.21
N PHE A 14 -3.80 11.36 -2.64
CA PHE A 14 -3.71 11.17 -1.18
C PHE A 14 -2.67 12.07 -0.52
N ASP A 15 -1.71 12.60 -1.29
CA ASP A 15 -0.71 13.59 -0.87
C ASP A 15 -1.34 14.97 -0.70
N GLY A 16 -2.02 15.17 0.43
CA GLY A 16 -2.72 16.42 0.73
C GLY A 16 -1.80 17.64 0.93
N THR A 17 -0.50 17.41 1.12
CA THR A 17 0.51 18.46 1.35
C THR A 17 1.36 18.76 0.12
N SER A 18 1.25 17.96 -0.94
CA SER A 18 2.07 18.06 -2.16
C SER A 18 3.57 17.97 -1.89
N ASP A 19 3.98 17.31 -0.79
CA ASP A 19 5.39 17.09 -0.44
C ASP A 19 5.94 15.74 -0.91
N GLY A 20 5.12 14.99 -1.67
CA GLY A 20 5.43 13.68 -2.20
C GLY A 20 5.32 12.58 -1.15
N LYS A 21 4.45 12.77 -0.14
CA LYS A 21 4.29 11.83 0.98
C LYS A 21 2.83 11.63 1.36
N ILE A 22 2.53 10.44 1.86
CA ILE A 22 1.22 10.12 2.44
C ILE A 22 1.40 9.51 3.83
N LEU A 23 0.38 9.59 4.66
CA LEU A 23 0.37 8.95 5.98
C LEU A 23 0.28 7.42 5.85
N TYR A 24 0.85 6.72 6.84
CA TYR A 24 0.68 5.27 6.97
C TYR A 24 -0.80 4.86 6.98
N GLY A 25 -1.66 5.65 7.64
CA GLY A 25 -3.10 5.44 7.67
C GLY A 25 -3.79 5.53 6.30
N GLN A 26 -3.21 6.25 5.33
CA GLN A 26 -3.76 6.40 3.98
C GLN A 26 -3.29 5.29 3.02
N CYS A 27 -2.26 4.54 3.41
CA CYS A 27 -1.61 3.55 2.54
C CYS A 27 -2.58 2.48 2.03
N GLY A 28 -3.46 1.97 2.91
CA GLY A 28 -4.45 0.95 2.53
C GLY A 28 -5.45 1.45 1.51
N ASP A 29 -5.91 2.69 1.64
CA ASP A 29 -6.87 3.29 0.70
C ASP A 29 -6.20 3.68 -0.63
N ALA A 30 -4.97 4.19 -0.57
CA ALA A 30 -4.15 4.48 -1.75
C ALA A 30 -3.84 3.22 -2.58
N MET A 31 -3.62 2.07 -1.92
CA MET A 31 -3.47 0.79 -2.63
C MET A 31 -4.77 0.35 -3.30
N ARG A 32 -5.94 0.66 -2.72
CA ARG A 32 -7.26 0.21 -3.22
C ARG A 32 -7.84 1.06 -4.33
N ALA A 33 -7.54 2.35 -4.35
CA ALA A 33 -8.03 3.29 -5.36
C ALA A 33 -7.80 2.86 -6.83
N PRO A 34 -6.64 2.30 -7.24
CA PRO A 34 -6.43 1.80 -8.60
C PRO A 34 -7.07 0.42 -8.84
N GLY A 35 -7.85 -0.10 -7.88
CA GLY A 35 -8.59 -1.36 -8.03
C GLY A 35 -7.92 -2.59 -7.42
N GLN A 36 -6.80 -2.45 -6.69
CA GLN A 36 -6.31 -3.54 -5.85
C GLN A 36 -7.24 -3.72 -4.64
N ASN A 37 -7.22 -4.90 -4.00
CA ASN A 37 -7.99 -5.10 -2.77
C ASN A 37 -7.17 -5.86 -1.71
N PRO A 38 -6.06 -5.28 -1.23
CA PRO A 38 -5.25 -5.95 -0.24
C PRO A 38 -5.96 -6.00 1.13
N PRO A 39 -5.88 -7.14 1.86
CA PRO A 39 -6.38 -7.24 3.21
C PRO A 39 -5.67 -6.26 4.14
N ASN A 40 -6.40 -5.67 5.09
CA ASN A 40 -5.83 -4.77 6.10
C ASN A 40 -4.64 -5.41 6.85
N ALA A 41 -4.71 -6.71 7.12
CA ALA A 41 -3.64 -7.45 7.79
C ALA A 41 -2.32 -7.46 6.98
N GLU A 42 -2.41 -7.64 5.66
CA GLU A 42 -1.24 -7.61 4.78
C GLU A 42 -0.65 -6.20 4.69
N VAL A 43 -1.50 -5.17 4.57
CA VAL A 43 -1.06 -3.77 4.59
C VAL A 43 -0.35 -3.43 5.91
N LEU A 44 -0.92 -3.81 7.05
CA LEU A 44 -0.29 -3.57 8.36
C LEU A 44 1.04 -4.33 8.50
N LYS A 45 1.10 -5.57 8.00
CA LYS A 45 2.29 -6.40 8.03
C LYS A 45 3.44 -5.76 7.24
N VAL A 46 3.20 -5.27 6.02
CA VAL A 46 4.24 -4.61 5.23
C VAL A 46 4.66 -3.26 5.83
N LEU A 47 3.73 -2.55 6.50
CA LEU A 47 4.05 -1.35 7.28
C LEU A 47 4.82 -1.63 8.59
N GLY A 48 5.08 -2.90 8.91
CA GLY A 48 5.82 -3.31 10.11
C GLY A 48 4.98 -3.30 11.39
N ASN A 49 3.67 -3.58 11.29
CA ASN A 49 2.73 -3.62 12.41
C ASN A 49 2.79 -2.37 13.32
N PRO A 50 2.61 -1.16 12.75
CA PRO A 50 2.62 0.07 13.51
C PRO A 50 1.49 0.07 14.56
N LYS A 51 1.76 0.63 15.75
CA LYS A 51 0.70 0.96 16.72
C LYS A 51 -0.21 2.05 16.13
N SER A 52 -1.48 2.10 16.58
CA SER A 52 -2.46 3.10 16.12
C SER A 52 -1.93 4.54 16.17
N ASN A 53 -1.17 4.93 17.21
CA ASN A 53 -0.61 6.28 17.31
C ASN A 53 0.45 6.63 16.25
N LYS A 54 1.01 5.64 15.54
CA LYS A 54 1.98 5.85 14.47
C LYS A 54 1.32 5.95 13.09
N MET A 55 0.08 5.48 12.93
CA MET A 55 -0.64 5.52 11.64
C MET A 55 -0.87 6.95 11.13
N ASN A 56 -1.06 7.91 12.05
CA ASN A 56 -1.34 9.31 11.73
C ASN A 56 -0.13 10.24 11.90
N VAL A 57 1.07 9.67 12.07
CA VAL A 57 2.31 10.44 12.29
C VAL A 57 3.40 10.03 11.32
N LYS A 58 3.53 8.73 11.05
CA LYS A 58 4.49 8.25 10.07
C LYS A 58 3.96 8.50 8.67
N VAL A 59 4.86 8.95 7.81
CA VAL A 59 4.64 9.17 6.39
C VAL A 59 5.53 8.24 5.57
N LEU A 60 5.15 8.04 4.32
CA LEU A 60 5.89 7.28 3.31
C LEU A 60 5.91 8.06 2.00
N ASP A 61 7.04 8.05 1.31
CA ASP A 61 7.13 8.56 -0.06
C ASP A 61 6.71 7.50 -1.09
N PHE A 62 6.64 7.93 -2.34
CA PHE A 62 6.15 7.10 -3.44
C PHE A 62 7.01 5.84 -3.69
N GLU A 63 8.33 5.91 -3.54
CA GLU A 63 9.21 4.75 -3.75
C GLU A 63 8.94 3.68 -2.67
N HIS A 64 8.82 4.12 -1.40
CA HIS A 64 8.45 3.21 -0.32
C HIS A 64 7.04 2.64 -0.51
N PHE A 65 6.07 3.44 -0.99
CA PHE A 65 4.73 2.96 -1.32
C PHE A 65 4.76 1.81 -2.34
N LEU A 66 5.50 1.97 -3.43
CA LEU A 66 5.62 0.95 -4.47
C LEU A 66 6.23 -0.35 -3.94
N LEU A 67 7.24 -0.26 -3.08
CA LEU A 67 7.85 -1.42 -2.43
C LEU A 67 6.83 -2.20 -1.58
N MET A 68 5.99 -1.47 -0.82
CA MET A 68 4.94 -2.08 -0.01
C MET A 68 3.89 -2.76 -0.89
N LEU A 69 3.47 -2.10 -1.97
CA LEU A 69 2.50 -2.64 -2.93
C LEU A 69 3.01 -3.94 -3.56
N GLN A 70 4.27 -3.97 -4.01
CA GLN A 70 4.90 -5.17 -4.57
C GLN A 70 4.95 -6.30 -3.55
N THR A 71 5.28 -5.99 -2.30
CA THR A 71 5.34 -6.97 -1.22
C THR A 71 3.94 -7.56 -0.94
N VAL A 72 2.90 -6.73 -0.88
CA VAL A 72 1.52 -7.17 -0.69
C VAL A 72 1.03 -8.04 -1.85
N ALA A 73 1.37 -7.70 -3.10
CA ALA A 73 1.04 -8.52 -4.26
C ALA A 73 1.72 -9.90 -4.18
N LEU A 74 2.98 -9.96 -3.76
CA LEU A 74 3.71 -11.22 -3.57
C LEU A 74 3.10 -12.08 -2.45
N LEU A 75 2.74 -11.47 -1.32
CA LEU A 75 2.10 -12.17 -0.19
C LEU A 75 0.74 -12.76 -0.60
N SER A 76 -0.04 -12.01 -1.37
CA SER A 76 -1.34 -12.46 -1.90
C SER A 76 -1.16 -13.63 -2.89
N GLN A 77 -0.14 -13.59 -3.74
CA GLN A 77 0.15 -14.64 -4.71
C GLN A 77 0.68 -15.93 -4.06
N GLN A 78 1.43 -15.83 -2.96
CA GLN A 78 1.84 -17.02 -2.19
C GLN A 78 0.64 -17.73 -1.55
N LEU A 79 -0.30 -16.98 -0.99
CA LEU A 79 -1.51 -17.54 -0.37
C LEU A 79 -2.41 -18.22 -1.40
N SER A 80 -2.62 -17.61 -2.57
CA SER A 80 -3.43 -18.22 -3.63
C SER A 80 -2.81 -19.51 -4.17
N HIS A 81 -1.47 -19.57 -4.28
CA HIS A 81 -0.76 -20.79 -4.69
C HIS A 81 -0.89 -21.91 -3.64
N LEU A 82 -0.84 -21.59 -2.34
CA LEU A 82 -1.03 -22.57 -1.28
C LEU A 82 -2.47 -23.11 -1.23
N VAL A 83 -3.47 -22.25 -1.44
CA VAL A 83 -4.89 -22.65 -1.49
C VAL A 83 -5.20 -23.53 -2.70
N SER A 84 -4.54 -23.30 -3.84
CA SER A 84 -4.74 -24.12 -5.05
C SER A 84 -4.12 -25.51 -4.99
N LEU A 85 -3.27 -25.78 -4.00
CA LEU A 85 -2.57 -27.07 -3.82
C LEU A 85 -3.21 -27.98 -2.76
N GLY A 86 -4.24 -27.52 -2.06
CA GLY A 86 -4.99 -28.29 -1.06
C GLY A 86 -6.36 -28.70 -1.58
#